data_AF-A0A437DG66-F1
#
_entry.id   AF-A0A437DG66-F1
#
_cell.length_a   1.000
_cell.length_b   1.000
_cell.length_c   1.000
_cell.angle_alpha   90.00
_cell.angle_beta   90.00
_cell.angle_gamma   90.00
#
_symmetry.space_group_name_H-M   'P 1'
#
loop_
_entity.id
_entity.type
_entity.pdbx_description
1 polymer ?
#
loop_
_entity_poly.entity_id
_entity_poly.type
_entity_poly.pdbx_seq_one_letter_code
_entity_poly.pdbx_strand_id
1 'polypeptide(L)'
;MKACFLTHCKRIVESNPKKFNLDAAELSKRKAFITSTRHMVREMKEQMSSPGTASSDGKSKQALLGERGAQGRIWQPGSDKYSRLDHQLQSANSQFIEEQQVQQQLIADQQDEQLELVSGSINVLKNMSERIGVELDEQAEMLDDFSQEMDNTQSRLDNVMKKLAKVSHMTSDRRQWCAIGVLLAILLVVVILFFIL
;
A
#
# COMPACT_ATOMS: atom_id res chain seq x y z
N MET A 1 -24.05 12.57 -2.94
CA MET A 1 -24.21 11.66 -4.09
C MET A 1 -23.55 10.28 -3.90
N LYS A 2 -22.28 10.18 -3.48
CA LYS A 2 -21.56 8.89 -3.32
C LYS A 2 -22.20 7.88 -2.35
N ALA A 3 -22.84 8.35 -1.27
CA ALA A 3 -23.51 7.47 -0.28
C ALA A 3 -24.80 6.79 -0.80
N CYS A 4 -25.48 7.38 -1.80
CA CYS A 4 -26.67 6.78 -2.39
C CYS A 4 -26.30 5.59 -3.30
N PHE A 5 -25.18 5.72 -4.03
CA PHE A 5 -24.69 4.69 -4.94
C PHE A 5 -24.28 3.40 -4.20
N LEU A 6 -23.59 3.52 -3.06
CA LEU A 6 -23.22 2.37 -2.22
C LEU A 6 -24.45 1.64 -1.67
N THR A 7 -25.48 2.38 -1.26
CA THR A 7 -26.74 1.80 -0.76
C THR A 7 -27.51 1.09 -1.87
N HIS A 8 -27.46 1.61 -3.11
CA HIS A 8 -28.12 1.02 -4.27
C HIS A 8 -27.42 -0.27 -4.73
N CYS A 9 -26.08 -0.29 -4.77
CA CYS A 9 -25.30 -1.50 -5.07
C CYS A 9 -25.50 -2.61 -4.03
N LYS A 10 -25.57 -2.26 -2.74
CA LYS A 10 -25.85 -3.23 -1.66
C LYS A 10 -27.20 -3.92 -1.86
N ARG A 11 -28.25 -3.16 -2.22
CA ARG A 11 -29.60 -3.68 -2.46
C ARG A 11 -29.65 -4.60 -3.70
N ILE A 12 -28.94 -4.26 -4.77
CA ILE A 12 -28.85 -5.08 -5.99
C ILE A 12 -28.15 -6.42 -5.72
N VAL A 13 -27.08 -6.40 -4.90
CA VAL A 13 -26.36 -7.62 -4.50
C VAL A 13 -27.21 -8.50 -3.57
N GLU A 14 -27.99 -7.91 -2.66
CA GLU A 14 -28.88 -8.65 -1.76
C GLU A 14 -30.11 -9.25 -2.48
N SER A 15 -30.58 -8.64 -3.58
CA SER A 15 -31.78 -9.11 -4.31
C SER A 15 -31.55 -10.26 -5.30
N ASN A 16 -30.30 -10.69 -5.58
CA ASN A 16 -30.04 -11.79 -6.53
C ASN A 16 -28.82 -12.67 -6.18
N PRO A 17 -28.87 -13.45 -5.09
CA PRO A 17 -27.77 -14.32 -4.67
C PRO A 17 -27.49 -15.49 -5.64
N LYS A 18 -28.50 -15.93 -6.40
CA LYS A 18 -28.39 -17.08 -7.32
C LYS A 18 -27.62 -16.78 -8.61
N LYS A 19 -27.42 -15.52 -8.97
CA LYS A 19 -26.70 -15.14 -10.21
C LYS A 19 -25.17 -15.16 -10.05
N PHE A 20 -24.66 -15.28 -8.83
CA PHE A 20 -23.23 -15.20 -8.51
C PHE A 20 -22.65 -16.42 -7.78
N ASN A 21 -23.42 -17.48 -7.53
CA ASN A 21 -22.95 -18.67 -6.77
C ASN A 21 -22.26 -18.32 -5.44
N LEU A 22 -22.66 -17.22 -4.80
CA LEU A 22 -22.08 -16.80 -3.52
C LEU A 22 -22.77 -17.55 -2.40
N ASP A 23 -22.10 -18.58 -1.90
CA ASP A 23 -22.56 -19.40 -0.78
C ASP A 23 -22.67 -18.56 0.52
N ALA A 24 -23.63 -18.90 1.38
CA ALA A 24 -23.89 -18.15 2.62
C ALA A 24 -22.66 -18.10 3.54
N ALA A 25 -21.80 -19.13 3.46
CA ALA A 25 -20.52 -19.17 4.15
C ALA A 25 -19.55 -18.09 3.66
N GLU A 26 -19.52 -17.79 2.36
CA GLU A 26 -18.65 -16.77 1.79
C GLU A 26 -19.10 -15.36 2.17
N LEU A 27 -20.41 -15.13 2.24
CA LEU A 27 -20.95 -13.87 2.75
C LEU A 27 -20.57 -13.64 4.22
N SER A 28 -20.57 -14.70 5.03
CA SER A 28 -20.12 -14.65 6.43
C SER A 28 -18.63 -14.34 6.54
N LYS A 29 -17.78 -15.00 5.74
CA LYS A 29 -16.34 -14.71 5.64
C LYS A 29 -16.08 -13.25 5.24
N ARG A 30 -16.78 -12.73 4.22
CA ARG A 30 -16.65 -11.34 3.77
C ARG A 30 -17.11 -10.34 4.85
N LYS A 31 -18.17 -10.65 5.60
CA LYS A 31 -18.61 -9.82 6.74
C LYS A 31 -17.59 -9.80 7.87
N ALA A 32 -17.02 -10.96 8.23
CA ALA A 32 -16.00 -11.07 9.26
C ALA A 32 -14.73 -10.29 8.88
N PHE A 33 -14.26 -10.43 7.64
CA PHE A 33 -13.12 -9.70 7.11
C PHE A 33 -13.33 -8.17 7.20
N ILE A 34 -14.45 -7.67 6.68
CA ILE A 34 -14.78 -6.23 6.72
C ILE A 34 -14.81 -5.70 8.17
N THR A 35 -15.28 -6.52 9.12
CA THR A 35 -15.35 -6.14 10.53
C THR A 35 -13.95 -6.06 11.15
N SER A 36 -13.09 -7.04 10.86
CA SER A 36 -11.69 -7.06 11.31
C SER A 36 -10.89 -5.89 10.73
N THR A 37 -11.00 -5.63 9.41
CA THR A 37 -10.33 -4.48 8.77
C THR A 37 -10.79 -3.15 9.36
N ARG A 38 -12.10 -3.00 9.63
CA ARG A 38 -12.63 -1.78 10.27
C ARG A 38 -12.09 -1.59 11.69
N HIS A 39 -11.87 -2.68 12.43
CA HIS A 39 -11.27 -2.63 13.76
C HIS A 39 -9.80 -2.18 13.68
N MET A 40 -9.00 -2.80 12.82
CA MET A 40 -7.58 -2.44 12.64
C MET A 40 -7.40 -0.96 12.26
N VAL A 41 -8.22 -0.45 11.33
CA VAL A 41 -8.17 0.97 10.94
C VAL A 41 -8.55 1.90 12.10
N ARG A 42 -9.49 1.50 12.96
CA ARG A 42 -9.86 2.29 14.14
C ARG A 42 -8.74 2.30 15.18
N GLU A 43 -8.11 1.16 15.41
CA GLU A 43 -6.99 1.02 16.34
C GLU A 43 -5.77 1.82 15.88
N MET A 44 -5.41 1.74 14.61
CA MET A 44 -4.35 2.58 14.01
C MET A 44 -4.68 4.06 14.14
N LYS A 45 -5.95 4.44 13.90
CA LYS A 45 -6.39 5.82 14.09
C LYS A 45 -6.27 6.26 15.54
N GLU A 46 -6.65 5.44 16.51
CA GLU A 46 -6.52 5.75 17.94
C GLU A 46 -5.05 5.87 18.37
N GLN A 47 -4.17 5.01 17.86
CA GLN A 47 -2.72 5.10 18.09
C GLN A 47 -2.13 6.40 17.51
N MET A 48 -2.62 6.86 16.35
CA MET A 48 -2.19 8.13 15.74
C MET A 48 -2.87 9.37 16.34
N SER A 49 -4.01 9.21 17.02
CA SER A 49 -4.79 10.32 17.60
C SER A 49 -4.45 10.59 19.07
N SER A 50 -3.56 9.80 19.69
CA SER A 50 -3.04 10.08 21.02
C SER A 50 -2.22 11.38 21.00
N PRO A 51 -2.63 12.44 21.71
CA PRO A 51 -2.07 13.77 21.54
C PRO A 51 -0.74 13.90 22.31
N GLY A 52 0.38 13.89 21.58
CA GLY A 52 1.71 14.10 22.14
C GLY A 52 2.58 15.16 21.45
N THR A 53 2.14 15.77 20.35
CA THR A 53 3.05 16.58 19.49
C THR A 53 2.47 17.90 18.95
N ALA A 54 1.41 18.45 19.55
CA ALA A 54 0.78 19.68 19.04
C ALA A 54 0.66 20.78 20.09
N SER A 55 1.76 21.19 20.74
CA SER A 55 1.81 22.43 21.55
C SER A 55 3.25 22.86 21.85
N SER A 56 3.80 23.81 21.09
CA SER A 56 4.72 24.87 21.57
C SER A 56 5.24 25.69 20.40
N ASP A 57 4.37 26.45 19.74
CA ASP A 57 4.81 27.50 18.82
C ASP A 57 4.03 28.77 19.15
N GLY A 58 4.69 29.76 19.78
CA GLY A 58 4.07 31.07 20.00
C GLY A 58 4.39 31.86 21.28
N LYS A 59 5.39 31.52 22.12
CA LYS A 59 5.59 32.23 23.40
C LYS A 59 6.98 32.81 23.70
N SER A 60 7.83 33.04 22.69
CA SER A 60 9.19 33.59 22.88
C SER A 60 9.50 34.83 22.03
N LYS A 61 8.60 35.81 21.95
CA LYS A 61 8.86 37.10 21.27
C LYS A 61 8.66 38.37 22.11
N GLN A 62 8.67 38.27 23.44
CA GLN A 62 8.38 39.43 24.30
C GLN A 62 9.37 39.62 25.46
N ALA A 63 10.68 39.62 25.17
CA ALA A 63 11.69 39.90 26.21
C ALA A 63 12.99 40.58 25.72
N LEU A 64 13.01 41.25 24.56
CA LEU A 64 14.26 41.78 23.99
C LEU A 64 14.23 43.25 23.58
N LEU A 65 13.47 44.09 24.29
CA LEU A 65 13.59 45.56 24.18
C LEU A 65 13.23 46.21 25.53
N GLY A 66 14.23 46.58 26.32
CA GLY A 66 14.07 47.30 27.60
C GLY A 66 15.34 48.03 28.02
N GLU A 67 15.34 49.34 27.76
CA GLU A 67 16.08 50.45 28.39
C GLU A 67 17.62 50.44 28.56
N ARG A 68 18.23 51.38 27.84
CA ARG A 68 19.58 51.90 28.05
C ARG A 68 19.48 53.39 28.38
N GLY A 69 19.85 53.77 29.60
CA GLY A 69 20.08 55.17 29.95
C GLY A 69 20.09 55.46 31.45
N ALA A 70 21.28 55.74 32.01
CA ALA A 70 21.61 57.05 32.60
C ALA A 70 22.88 56.99 33.49
N GLN A 71 23.65 58.07 33.36
CA GLN A 71 24.40 58.76 34.42
C GLN A 71 25.84 58.31 34.75
N GLY A 72 26.78 59.15 34.33
CA GLY A 72 28.22 58.97 34.53
C GLY A 72 28.80 59.60 35.79
N ARG A 73 30.12 59.49 35.93
CA ARG A 73 31.05 60.48 36.55
C ARG A 73 32.49 60.24 36.08
N ILE A 74 33.20 61.33 35.81
CA ILE A 74 34.66 61.47 35.63
C ILE A 74 35.37 61.26 36.98
N TRP A 75 36.59 60.66 37.03
CA TRP A 75 37.78 61.06 37.85
C TRP A 75 38.93 59.98 37.82
N GLN A 76 40.05 60.34 37.18
CA GLN A 76 41.50 60.08 37.43
C GLN A 76 42.17 58.67 37.46
N PRO A 77 43.44 58.58 37.00
CA PRO A 77 44.15 57.34 36.68
C PRO A 77 44.86 56.76 37.90
N GLY A 78 44.44 55.57 38.31
CA GLY A 78 45.18 54.69 39.21
C GLY A 78 45.18 53.30 38.60
N SER A 79 46.37 52.75 38.40
CA SER A 79 46.66 51.43 37.82
C SER A 79 45.90 50.26 38.47
N ASP A 80 45.29 50.49 39.63
CA ASP A 80 44.65 49.45 40.44
C ASP A 80 43.15 49.28 40.12
N LYS A 81 42.53 50.30 39.49
CA LYS A 81 41.11 50.21 39.08
C LYS A 81 40.92 49.34 37.85
N TYR A 82 41.91 49.29 36.95
CA TYR A 82 41.87 48.42 35.77
C TYR A 82 41.93 46.95 36.18
N SER A 83 42.75 46.58 37.15
CA SER A 83 42.85 45.18 37.61
C SER A 83 41.56 44.65 38.24
N ARG A 84 40.82 45.46 39.03
CA ARG A 84 39.53 45.04 39.58
C ARG A 84 38.43 44.98 38.54
N LEU A 85 38.43 45.88 37.57
CA LEU A 85 37.45 45.86 36.48
C LEU A 85 37.71 44.66 35.56
N ASP A 86 38.98 44.34 35.29
CA ASP A 86 39.41 43.17 34.51
C ASP A 86 39.03 41.87 35.21
N HIS A 87 39.24 41.78 36.53
CA HIS A 87 38.83 40.62 37.32
C HIS A 87 37.31 40.43 37.38
N GLN A 88 36.55 41.54 37.36
CA GLN A 88 35.08 41.52 37.38
C GLN A 88 34.50 41.22 35.98
N LEU A 89 35.13 41.73 34.92
CA LEU A 89 34.85 41.38 33.53
C LEU A 89 35.19 39.92 33.24
N GLN A 90 36.29 39.42 33.78
CA GLN A 90 36.73 38.04 33.63
C GLN A 90 35.82 37.08 34.41
N SER A 91 35.36 37.46 35.62
CA SER A 91 34.35 36.68 36.35
C SER A 91 32.98 36.67 35.68
N ALA A 92 32.58 37.79 35.07
CA ALA A 92 31.33 37.88 34.31
C ALA A 92 31.43 37.13 32.97
N ASN A 93 32.60 37.16 32.32
CA ASN A 93 32.87 36.33 31.13
C ASN A 93 32.88 34.85 31.49
N SER A 94 33.52 34.45 32.59
CA SER A 94 33.54 33.05 32.99
C SER A 94 32.16 32.54 33.34
N GLN A 95 31.33 33.32 34.07
CA GLN A 95 29.94 32.97 34.33
C GLN A 95 29.09 32.90 33.05
N PHE A 96 29.28 33.84 32.12
CA PHE A 96 28.56 33.82 30.84
C PHE A 96 28.99 32.66 29.94
N ILE A 97 30.28 32.32 29.89
CA ILE A 97 30.82 31.17 29.14
C ILE A 97 30.33 29.85 29.76
N GLU A 98 30.27 29.77 31.09
CA GLU A 98 29.77 28.60 31.82
C GLU A 98 28.25 28.44 31.63
N GLU A 99 27.47 29.51 31.68
CA GLU A 99 26.04 29.50 31.31
C GLU A 99 25.82 29.14 29.82
N GLN A 100 26.67 29.63 28.92
CA GLN A 100 26.56 29.37 27.48
C GLN A 100 27.00 27.93 27.11
N GLN A 101 27.96 27.34 27.83
CA GLN A 101 28.36 25.94 27.69
C GLN A 101 27.25 24.98 28.13
N VAL A 102 26.59 25.27 29.25
CA VAL A 102 25.44 24.50 29.72
C VAL A 102 24.27 24.61 28.72
N GLN A 103 24.07 25.79 28.14
CA GLN A 103 23.06 26.00 27.12
C GLN A 103 23.39 25.31 25.78
N GLN A 104 24.67 25.22 25.40
CA GLN A 104 25.11 24.48 24.21
C GLN A 104 25.02 22.96 24.36
N GLN A 105 25.23 22.41 25.57
CA GLN A 105 24.99 20.98 25.84
C GLN A 105 23.50 20.63 25.74
N LEU A 106 22.62 21.50 26.26
CA LEU A 106 21.17 21.29 26.16
C LEU A 106 20.63 21.35 24.72
N ILE A 107 21.29 22.12 23.84
CA ILE A 107 20.94 22.25 22.42
C ILE A 107 21.47 21.06 21.60
N ALA A 108 22.59 20.44 22.00
CA ALA A 108 23.10 19.22 21.38
C ALA A 108 22.22 18.00 21.71
N ASP A 109 21.78 17.86 22.96
CA ASP A 109 20.86 16.78 23.37
C ASP A 109 19.50 16.86 22.64
N GLN A 110 19.01 18.06 22.31
CA GLN A 110 17.77 18.23 21.55
C GLN A 110 17.87 17.86 20.07
N GLN A 111 19.08 17.79 19.49
CA GLN A 111 19.26 17.34 18.11
C GLN A 111 19.40 15.81 17.99
N ASP A 112 19.86 15.13 19.04
CA ASP A 112 19.96 13.66 19.05
C ASP A 112 18.60 12.98 19.26
N GLU A 113 17.67 13.59 20.01
CA GLU A 113 16.31 13.05 20.20
C GLU A 113 15.48 13.08 18.89
N GLN A 114 15.71 14.06 18.02
CA GLN A 114 15.07 14.12 16.70
C GLN A 114 15.67 13.12 15.70
N LEU A 115 16.96 12.80 15.81
CA LEU A 115 17.60 11.76 15.00
C LEU A 115 17.18 10.35 15.41
N GLU A 116 16.87 10.11 16.70
CA GLU A 116 16.35 8.82 17.18
C GLU A 116 14.93 8.54 16.64
N LEU A 117 14.06 9.56 16.61
CA LEU A 117 12.70 9.43 16.06
C LEU A 117 12.68 9.20 14.54
N VAL A 118 13.58 9.86 13.81
CA VAL A 118 13.76 9.64 12.36
C VAL A 118 14.42 8.28 12.10
N SER A 119 15.38 7.86 12.92
CA SER A 119 16.00 6.52 12.88
C SER A 119 14.97 5.40 13.13
N GLY A 120 14.09 5.56 14.12
CA GLY A 120 13.00 4.62 14.40
C GLY A 120 12.03 4.50 13.23
N SER A 121 11.66 5.63 12.61
CA SER A 121 10.78 5.66 11.44
C SER A 121 11.42 5.02 10.20
N ILE A 122 12.72 5.25 9.98
CA ILE A 122 13.51 4.60 8.93
C ILE A 122 13.61 3.10 9.18
N ASN A 123 13.78 2.66 10.43
CA ASN A 123 13.87 1.25 10.77
C ASN A 123 12.55 0.49 10.54
N VAL A 124 11.41 1.12 10.86
CA VAL A 124 10.07 0.57 10.55
C VAL A 124 9.85 0.50 9.04
N LEU A 125 10.20 1.56 8.30
CA LEU A 125 10.08 1.56 6.85
C LEU A 125 10.98 0.50 6.19
N LYS A 126 12.20 0.32 6.70
CA LYS A 126 13.12 -0.73 6.27
C LYS A 126 12.55 -2.13 6.53
N ASN A 127 12.00 -2.37 7.72
CA ASN A 127 11.38 -3.66 8.03
C ASN A 127 10.14 -3.94 7.18
N MET A 128 9.32 -2.92 6.91
CA MET A 128 8.16 -3.04 6.02
C MET A 128 8.59 -3.26 4.57
N SER A 129 9.64 -2.59 4.11
CA SER A 129 10.18 -2.77 2.75
C SER A 129 10.78 -4.17 2.56
N GLU A 130 11.46 -4.70 3.58
CA GLU A 130 12.00 -6.07 3.58
C GLU A 130 10.88 -7.12 3.52
N ARG A 131 9.82 -6.94 4.31
CA ARG A 131 8.63 -7.81 4.25
C ARG A 131 7.91 -7.74 2.90
N ILE A 132 7.80 -6.55 2.32
CA ILE A 132 7.24 -6.37 0.97
C ILE A 132 8.11 -7.09 -0.06
N GLY A 133 9.44 -7.02 0.06
CA GLY A 133 10.36 -7.73 -0.82
C GLY A 133 10.15 -9.24 -0.79
N VAL A 134 10.07 -9.83 0.41
CA VAL A 134 9.85 -11.28 0.57
C VAL A 134 8.49 -11.71 0.00
N GLU A 135 7.44 -10.94 0.26
CA GLU A 135 6.10 -11.23 -0.28
C GLU A 135 6.06 -11.10 -1.81
N LEU A 136 6.81 -10.16 -2.40
CA LEU A 136 6.92 -10.02 -3.85
C LEU A 136 7.68 -11.19 -4.48
N ASP A 137 8.73 -11.69 -3.83
CA ASP A 137 9.44 -12.90 -4.27
C ASP A 137 8.53 -14.13 -4.21
N GLU A 138 7.73 -14.27 -3.14
CA GLU A 138 6.74 -15.36 -3.01
C GLU A 138 5.62 -15.24 -4.06
N GLN A 139 5.17 -14.03 -4.37
CA GLN A 139 4.20 -13.79 -5.45
C GLN A 139 4.80 -14.02 -6.84
N ALA A 140 6.11 -13.81 -7.04
CA ALA A 140 6.78 -14.13 -8.29
C ALA A 140 6.81 -15.65 -8.52
N GLU A 141 7.03 -16.44 -7.46
CA GLU A 141 6.94 -17.90 -7.51
C GLU A 141 5.51 -18.37 -7.83
N MET A 142 4.50 -17.83 -7.15
CA MET A 142 3.08 -18.13 -7.47
C MET A 142 2.68 -17.72 -8.90
N LEU A 143 3.28 -16.67 -9.46
CA LEU A 143 3.00 -16.22 -10.82
C LEU A 143 3.62 -17.16 -11.87
N ASP A 144 4.76 -17.78 -11.57
CA ASP A 144 5.37 -18.82 -12.41
C ASP A 144 4.50 -20.08 -12.43
N ASP A 145 4.03 -20.52 -11.26
CA ASP A 145 3.06 -21.62 -11.13
C ASP A 145 1.76 -21.32 -11.91
N PHE A 146 1.25 -20.09 -11.80
CA PHE A 146 0.08 -19.67 -12.56
C PHE A 146 0.34 -19.66 -14.07
N SER A 147 1.54 -19.25 -14.53
CA SER A 147 1.92 -19.35 -15.93
C SER A 147 1.96 -20.81 -16.40
N GLN A 148 2.49 -21.72 -15.58
CA GLN A 148 2.50 -23.14 -15.89
C GLN A 148 1.08 -23.73 -15.96
N GLU A 149 0.18 -23.34 -15.06
CA GLU A 149 -1.24 -23.70 -15.15
C GLU A 149 -1.93 -23.12 -16.40
N MET A 150 -1.56 -21.90 -16.80
CA MET A 150 -2.05 -21.26 -18.01
C MET A 150 -1.58 -22.02 -19.27
N ASP A 151 -0.31 -22.40 -19.35
CA ASP A 151 0.24 -23.19 -20.46
C ASP A 151 -0.42 -24.56 -20.58
N ASN A 152 -0.70 -25.20 -19.43
CA ASN A 152 -1.47 -26.44 -19.38
C ASN A 152 -2.91 -26.23 -19.88
N THR A 153 -3.54 -25.12 -19.53
CA THR A 153 -4.88 -24.75 -19.99
C THR A 153 -4.90 -24.47 -21.50
N GLN A 154 -3.89 -23.76 -22.02
CA GLN A 154 -3.72 -23.49 -23.44
C GLN A 154 -3.56 -24.80 -24.22
N SER A 155 -2.73 -25.72 -23.72
CA SER A 155 -2.54 -27.05 -24.31
C SER A 155 -3.85 -27.86 -24.34
N ARG A 156 -4.66 -27.79 -23.28
CA ARG A 156 -5.99 -28.41 -23.23
C ARG A 156 -6.93 -27.76 -24.24
N LEU A 157 -6.94 -26.44 -24.33
CA LEU A 157 -7.74 -25.69 -25.31
C LEU A 157 -7.37 -26.06 -26.74
N ASP A 158 -6.08 -26.13 -27.08
CA ASP A 158 -5.61 -26.53 -28.40
C ASP A 158 -6.03 -27.95 -28.76
N ASN A 159 -5.97 -28.87 -27.79
CA ASN A 159 -6.48 -30.23 -27.96
C ASN A 159 -7.99 -30.27 -28.19
N VAL A 160 -8.75 -29.42 -27.48
CA VAL A 160 -10.20 -29.27 -27.70
C VAL A 160 -10.47 -28.67 -29.07
N MET A 161 -9.75 -27.63 -29.49
CA MET A 161 -9.89 -27.05 -30.83
C MET A 161 -9.58 -28.06 -31.92
N LYS A 162 -8.51 -28.85 -31.78
CA LYS A 162 -8.18 -29.96 -32.70
C LYS A 162 -9.29 -31.01 -32.73
N LYS A 163 -9.87 -31.37 -31.59
CA LYS A 163 -11.02 -32.28 -31.53
C LYS A 163 -12.27 -31.68 -32.16
N LEU A 164 -12.54 -30.39 -31.98
CA LEU A 164 -13.65 -29.70 -32.62
C LEU A 164 -13.46 -29.63 -34.14
N ALA A 165 -12.27 -29.29 -34.62
CA ALA A 165 -11.94 -29.30 -36.04
C ALA A 165 -12.09 -30.71 -36.64
N LYS A 166 -11.62 -31.74 -35.93
CA LYS A 166 -11.77 -33.13 -36.34
C LYS A 166 -13.22 -33.61 -36.30
N VAL A 167 -13.98 -33.29 -35.26
CA VAL A 167 -15.40 -33.65 -35.15
C VAL A 167 -16.21 -32.95 -36.24
N SER A 168 -15.94 -31.67 -36.50
CA SER A 168 -16.53 -30.89 -37.60
C SER A 168 -16.27 -31.56 -38.95
N HIS A 169 -15.04 -31.97 -39.22
CA HIS A 169 -14.68 -32.61 -40.49
C HIS A 169 -15.15 -34.07 -40.60
N MET A 170 -15.21 -34.82 -39.50
CA MET A 170 -15.54 -36.25 -39.54
C MET A 170 -17.03 -36.57 -39.51
N THR A 171 -17.88 -35.67 -39.00
CA THR A 171 -19.33 -35.90 -38.87
C THR A 171 -20.09 -35.79 -40.20
N SER A 172 -19.65 -34.92 -41.13
CA SER A 172 -20.30 -34.79 -42.45
C SER A 172 -19.86 -35.88 -43.41
N ASP A 173 -18.55 -36.13 -43.55
CA ASP A 173 -18.05 -36.91 -44.67
C ASP A 173 -18.50 -38.38 -44.63
N ARG A 174 -18.29 -39.10 -43.53
CA ARG A 174 -18.59 -40.54 -43.53
C ARG A 174 -20.08 -40.85 -43.66
N ARG A 175 -20.96 -40.05 -43.04
CA ARG A 175 -22.41 -40.23 -43.16
C ARG A 175 -22.94 -39.78 -44.52
N GLN A 176 -22.43 -38.69 -45.07
CA GLN A 176 -22.83 -38.24 -46.40
C GLN A 176 -22.38 -39.21 -47.49
N TRP A 177 -21.14 -39.69 -47.45
CA TRP A 177 -20.65 -40.68 -48.42
C TRP A 177 -21.38 -42.02 -48.32
N CYS A 178 -21.75 -42.45 -47.10
CA CYS A 178 -22.58 -43.64 -46.91
C CYS A 178 -24.01 -43.44 -47.47
N ALA A 179 -24.63 -42.28 -47.20
CA ALA A 179 -25.96 -41.96 -47.73
C ALA A 179 -25.98 -41.88 -49.26
N ILE A 180 -24.96 -41.25 -49.87
CA ILE A 180 -24.79 -41.19 -51.32
C ILE A 180 -24.65 -42.61 -51.90
N GLY A 181 -23.81 -43.46 -51.30
CA GLY A 181 -23.61 -44.83 -51.76
C GLY A 181 -24.90 -45.68 -51.71
N VAL A 182 -25.65 -45.61 -50.61
CA VAL A 182 -26.93 -46.32 -50.47
C VAL A 182 -27.96 -45.84 -51.49
N LEU A 183 -28.07 -44.52 -51.69
CA LEU A 183 -29.02 -43.95 -52.65
C LEU A 183 -28.67 -44.35 -54.10
N LEU A 184 -27.39 -44.40 -54.44
CA LEU A 184 -26.90 -44.84 -55.76
C LEU A 184 -27.16 -46.34 -55.99
N ALA A 185 -26.99 -47.17 -54.97
CA ALA A 185 -27.30 -48.61 -55.05
C ALA A 185 -28.80 -48.87 -55.27
N ILE A 186 -29.67 -48.17 -54.54
CA ILE A 186 -31.13 -48.26 -54.73
C ILE A 186 -31.51 -47.82 -56.15
N LEU A 187 -30.92 -46.72 -56.63
CA LEU A 187 -31.16 -46.23 -57.98
C LEU A 187 -30.74 -47.26 -59.04
N LEU A 188 -29.60 -47.93 -58.87
CA LEU A 188 -29.16 -49.01 -59.76
C LEU A 188 -30.14 -50.19 -59.78
N VAL A 189 -30.65 -50.60 -58.62
CA VAL A 189 -31.65 -51.68 -58.53
C VAL A 189 -32.92 -51.32 -59.29
N VAL A 190 -33.42 -50.09 -59.15
CA VAL A 190 -34.61 -49.62 -59.87
C VAL A 190 -34.37 -49.62 -61.39
N VAL A 191 -33.21 -49.15 -61.84
CA VAL A 191 -32.85 -49.16 -63.28
C VAL A 191 -32.79 -50.58 -63.83
N ILE A 192 -32.17 -51.51 -63.11
CA ILE A 192 -32.11 -52.93 -63.51
C ILE A 192 -33.52 -53.52 -63.60
N LEU A 193 -34.37 -53.27 -62.60
CA LEU A 193 -35.76 -53.73 -62.63
C LEU A 193 -36.54 -53.14 -63.81
N PHE A 194 -36.32 -51.87 -64.16
CA PHE A 194 -36.95 -51.23 -65.32
C PHE A 194 -36.47 -51.80 -66.66
N PHE A 195 -35.21 -52.23 -66.77
CA PHE A 195 -34.72 -52.89 -67.99
C PHE A 195 -35.19 -54.34 -68.13
N ILE A 196 -35.46 -55.00 -67.00
CA ILE A 196 -35.94 -56.40 -66.96
C ILE A 196 -37.46 -56.46 -67.15
N LEU A 197 -38.21 -55.48 -66.62
CA LEU A 197 -39.67 -55.38 -66.71
C LEU A 197 -40.11 -54.76 -68.04
#